data_AF-A0A3D0Z5U1-F1
#
_entry.id   AF-A0A3D0Z5U1-F1
#
_cell.length_a   1.000
_cell.length_b   1.000
_cell.length_c   1.000
_cell.angle_alpha   90.00
_cell.angle_beta   90.00
_cell.angle_gamma   90.00
#
_symmetry.space_group_name_H-M   'P 1'
#
loop_
_entity.id
_entity.type
_entity.pdbx_description
1 polymer ?
#
loop_
_entity_poly.entity_id
_entity_poly.type
_entity_poly.pdbx_seq_one_letter_code
_entity_poly.pdbx_strand_id
1 'polypeptide(L)'
;YRHHIREYKYAYGAVDPVNGDKFFLVLPNCDTACMNVFLRELSAVFPRDYLLIATDNAIWHKAKALVIPENIRFFYIPPRTPELNPIEQIWK
;
A
#
# COMPACT_ATOMS: atom_id res chain seq x y z
N TYR A 1 16.77 12.70 31.85
CA TYR A 1 15.69 12.15 31.01
C TYR A 1 16.19 12.00 29.58
N ARG A 2 16.47 10.78 29.12
CA ARG A 2 16.80 10.50 27.72
C ARG A 2 15.49 10.39 26.95
N HIS A 3 15.17 11.38 26.13
CA HIS A 3 14.17 11.21 25.08
C HIS A 3 14.73 10.24 24.04
N HIS A 4 14.27 8.99 24.07
CA HIS A 4 14.45 8.09 22.95
C HIS A 4 13.52 8.56 21.83
N ILE A 5 14.05 9.34 20.89
CA ILE A 5 13.36 9.59 19.62
C ILE A 5 13.37 8.25 18.89
N ARG A 6 12.20 7.62 18.77
CA ARG A 6 12.01 6.46 17.89
C ARG A 6 11.64 6.99 16.51
N GLU A 7 12.57 6.88 15.57
CA GLU A 7 12.25 7.05 14.16
C GLU A 7 11.57 5.77 13.67
N TYR A 8 10.29 5.87 13.32
CA TYR A 8 9.56 4.78 12.69
C TYR A 8 9.69 4.93 11.17
N LYS A 9 10.07 3.85 10.50
CA LYS A 9 9.99 3.74 9.04
C LYS A 9 8.88 2.75 8.70
N TYR A 10 8.06 3.09 7.72
CA TYR A 10 6.91 2.29 7.34
C TYR A 10 7.15 1.67 5.96
N ALA A 11 6.96 0.36 5.87
CA ALA A 11 7.02 -0.35 4.60
C ALA A 11 5.63 -0.31 3.94
N TYR A 12 5.60 0.12 2.70
CA TYR A 12 4.47 0.03 1.80
C TYR A 12 4.79 -1.02 0.75
N GLY A 13 3.84 -1.88 0.43
CA GLY A 13 4.07 -2.95 -0.54
C GLY A 13 2.82 -3.29 -1.34
N ALA A 14 3.05 -3.71 -2.59
CA ALA A 14 2.07 -4.33 -3.47
C ALA A 14 2.72 -5.55 -4.12
N VAL A 15 1.97 -6.63 -4.22
CA VAL A 15 2.45 -7.91 -4.76
C VAL A 15 1.38 -8.46 -5.69
N ASP A 16 1.80 -8.87 -6.88
CA ASP A 16 0.99 -9.66 -7.80
C ASP A 16 1.04 -11.13 -7.37
N PRO A 17 -0.06 -11.72 -6.89
CA PRO A 17 -0.08 -13.11 -6.43
C PRO A 17 0.03 -14.12 -7.59
N VAL A 18 -0.22 -13.71 -8.84
CA VAL A 18 -0.20 -14.58 -10.02
C VAL A 18 1.19 -14.62 -10.64
N ASN A 19 1.73 -13.46 -10.96
CA ASN A 19 3.02 -13.35 -11.67
C ASN A 19 4.21 -13.27 -10.71
N GLY A 20 3.98 -12.94 -9.44
CA GLY A 20 5.02 -12.81 -8.42
C GLY A 20 5.74 -11.46 -8.43
N ASP A 21 5.32 -10.51 -9.27
CA ASP A 21 5.84 -9.14 -9.29
C ASP A 21 5.59 -8.45 -7.96
N LYS A 22 6.55 -7.61 -7.53
CA LYS A 22 6.50 -6.95 -6.23
C LYS A 22 7.02 -5.54 -6.32
N PHE A 23 6.39 -4.64 -5.58
CA PHE A 23 6.81 -3.26 -5.45
C PHE A 23 6.78 -2.86 -3.98
N PHE A 24 7.89 -2.30 -3.49
CA PHE A 24 8.02 -1.89 -2.09
C PHE A 24 8.63 -0.50 -1.98
N LEU A 25 8.16 0.28 -1.02
CA LEU A 25 8.74 1.56 -0.64
C LEU A 25 8.81 1.68 0.87
N VAL A 26 9.93 2.22 1.37
CA VAL A 26 10.08 2.57 2.79
C VAL A 26 9.89 4.08 2.92
N LEU A 27 8.82 4.48 3.60
CA LEU A 27 8.40 5.87 3.75
C LEU A 27 8.40 6.28 5.24
N PRO A 28 8.53 7.58 5.54
CA PRO A 28 8.71 8.04 6.91
C PRO A 28 7.46 7.91 7.80
N ASN A 29 6.25 7.87 7.22
CA ASN A 29 5.00 7.84 7.97
C ASN A 29 4.00 6.82 7.40
N CYS A 30 3.03 6.39 8.21
CA CYS A 30 1.84 5.66 7.76
C CYS A 30 0.66 6.65 7.65
N ASP A 31 0.62 7.40 6.54
CA ASP A 31 -0.40 8.43 6.30
C ASP A 31 -0.82 8.53 4.83
N THR A 32 -1.79 9.42 4.56
CA THR A 32 -2.32 9.66 3.21
C THR A 32 -1.28 10.27 2.27
N ALA A 33 -0.34 11.08 2.76
CA ALA A 33 0.69 11.72 1.93
C ALA A 33 1.67 10.67 1.41
N CYS A 34 2.14 9.78 2.28
CA CYS A 34 2.99 8.66 1.91
C CYS A 34 2.26 7.65 1.03
N MET A 35 0.95 7.40 1.25
CA MET A 35 0.15 6.57 0.36
C MET A 35 0.05 7.16 -1.07
N ASN A 36 -0.13 8.48 -1.20
CA ASN A 36 -0.14 9.13 -2.51
C ASN A 36 1.21 9.00 -3.25
N VAL A 37 2.33 9.11 -2.52
CA VAL A 37 3.66 8.81 -3.09
C VAL A 37 3.70 7.37 -3.57
N PHE A 38 3.29 6.41 -2.73
CA PHE A 38 3.30 4.99 -3.09
C PHE A 38 2.49 4.69 -4.36
N LEU A 39 1.26 5.20 -4.46
CA LEU A 39 0.41 4.97 -5.64
C LEU A 39 1.00 5.57 -6.92
N ARG A 40 1.57 6.77 -6.84
CA ARG A 40 2.22 7.41 -7.98
C ARG A 40 3.40 6.59 -8.48
N GLU A 41 4.29 6.18 -7.59
CA GLU A 41 5.48 5.41 -7.97
C GLU A 41 5.09 4.02 -8.49
N LEU A 42 4.11 3.36 -7.87
CA LEU A 42 3.58 2.07 -8.33
C LEU A 42 3.01 2.17 -9.76
N SER A 43 2.19 3.20 -10.02
CA SER A 43 1.62 3.46 -11.35
C SER A 43 2.72 3.72 -12.39
N ALA A 44 3.78 4.44 -12.02
CA ALA A 44 4.89 4.75 -12.91
C ALA A 44 5.75 3.52 -13.26
N VAL A 45 5.87 2.56 -12.35
CA VAL A 45 6.58 1.29 -12.60
C VAL A 45 5.79 0.37 -13.53
N PHE A 46 4.46 0.38 -13.42
CA PHE A 46 3.55 -0.45 -14.22
C PHE A 46 2.60 0.39 -15.09
N PRO A 47 3.11 1.25 -16.00
CA PRO A 47 2.30 2.24 -16.70
C PRO A 47 1.37 1.63 -17.77
N ARG A 48 1.60 0.37 -18.14
CA ARG A 48 0.81 -0.37 -19.15
C ARG A 48 -0.21 -1.33 -18.54
N ASP A 49 -0.15 -1.51 -17.22
CA ASP A 49 -1.01 -2.45 -16.52
C ASP A 49 -2.15 -1.70 -15.85
N TYR A 50 -3.31 -2.37 -15.78
CA TYR A 50 -4.42 -1.91 -14.97
C TYR A 50 -4.42 -2.67 -13.64
N LEU A 51 -4.06 -1.97 -12.56
CA LEU A 51 -3.79 -2.55 -11.25
C LEU A 51 -5.07 -2.57 -10.40
N LEU A 52 -5.58 -3.77 -10.12
CA LEU A 52 -6.63 -3.98 -9.12
C LEU A 52 -5.98 -4.29 -7.76
N ILE A 53 -5.95 -3.31 -6.87
CA ILE A 53 -5.31 -3.44 -5.56
C ILE A 53 -6.35 -3.93 -4.54
N ALA A 54 -6.19 -5.18 -4.09
CA ALA A 54 -6.90 -5.69 -2.93
C ALA A 54 -6.31 -5.06 -1.65
N THR A 55 -7.15 -4.41 -0.85
CA THR A 55 -6.71 -3.71 0.36
C THR A 55 -7.73 -3.88 1.48
N ASP A 56 -7.27 -3.79 2.73
CA ASP A 56 -8.15 -3.81 3.90
C ASP A 56 -8.92 -2.48 4.05
N ASN A 57 -9.69 -2.37 5.12
CA ASN A 57 -10.53 -1.19 5.35
C ASN A 57 -9.84 -0.09 6.16
N ALA A 58 -8.49 -0.05 6.22
CA ALA A 58 -7.79 0.96 6.98
C ALA A 58 -8.07 2.40 6.48
N ILE A 59 -8.05 3.35 7.42
CA ILE A 59 -8.50 4.73 7.20
C ILE A 59 -7.72 5.41 6.07
N TRP A 60 -6.42 5.17 5.97
CA TRP A 60 -5.57 5.75 4.93
C TRP A 60 -5.86 5.20 3.53
N HIS A 61 -6.42 3.98 3.38
CA HIS A 61 -6.88 3.45 2.09
C HIS A 61 -8.21 4.04 1.62
N LYS A 62 -8.91 4.78 2.49
CA LYS A 62 -10.21 5.40 2.22
C LYS A 62 -10.20 6.91 2.36
N ALA A 63 -9.02 7.50 2.55
CA ALA A 63 -8.90 8.94 2.75
C ALA A 63 -9.35 9.68 1.48
N LYS A 64 -10.26 10.66 1.63
CA LYS A 64 -10.76 11.47 0.50
C LYS A 64 -9.67 12.25 -0.23
N ALA A 65 -8.52 12.45 0.42
CA ALA A 65 -7.35 13.12 -0.14
C ALA A 65 -6.42 12.17 -0.92
N LEU A 66 -6.80 10.90 -1.11
CA LEU A 66 -6.07 10.01 -2.00
C LEU A 66 -6.20 10.47 -3.46
N VAL A 67 -5.06 10.59 -4.12
CA VAL A 67 -4.96 10.80 -5.56
C VAL A 67 -4.68 9.44 -6.18
N ILE A 68 -5.73 8.79 -6.68
CA ILE A 68 -5.65 7.47 -7.28
C ILE A 68 -5.32 7.64 -8.77
N PRO A 69 -4.17 7.12 -9.26
CA PRO A 69 -3.85 7.13 -10.68
C PRO A 69 -4.90 6.40 -11.53
N GLU A 70 -5.07 6.81 -12.79
CA GLU A 70 -6.14 6.28 -13.67
C GLU A 70 -6.04 4.77 -13.90
N ASN A 71 -4.84 4.20 -13.87
CA ASN A 71 -4.61 2.78 -14.04
C ASN A 71 -4.71 1.97 -12.74
N ILE A 72 -5.16 2.57 -11.64
CA ILE A 72 -5.29 1.89 -10.34
C ILE A 72 -6.76 1.91 -9.88
N ARG A 73 -7.23 0.77 -9.37
CA ARG A 73 -8.52 0.67 -8.67
C ARG A 73 -8.39 -0.13 -7.39
N PHE A 74 -9.01 0.35 -6.32
CA PHE A 74 -9.10 -0.40 -5.07
C PHE A 74 -10.27 -1.39 -5.08
N PHE A 75 -9.99 -2.58 -4.54
CA PHE A 75 -10.97 -3.57 -4.13
C PHE A 75 -10.82 -3.79 -2.62
N TYR A 76 -11.84 -3.42 -1.85
CA TYR A 76 -11.80 -3.54 -0.39
C TYR A 76 -12.25 -4.93 0.04
N ILE A 77 -11.37 -5.68 0.71
CA ILE A 77 -11.71 -7.00 1.24
C ILE A 77 -12.62 -6.89 2.47
N PRO A 78 -13.38 -7.95 2.83
CA PRO A 78 -14.18 -7.97 4.05
C PRO A 78 -13.33 -7.67 5.30
N PRO A 79 -13.90 -7.02 6.32
CA PRO A 79 -13.17 -6.74 7.56
C PRO A 79 -12.68 -8.02 8.25
N ARG A 80 -11.47 -7.97 8.82
CA ARG A 80 -10.87 -9.03 9.66
C ARG A 80 -10.64 -10.35 8.92
N THR A 81 -10.27 -10.27 7.65
CA THR A 81 -9.98 -11.45 6.81
C THR A 81 -8.55 -11.37 6.23
N PRO A 82 -7.50 -11.33 7.08
CA PRO A 82 -6.11 -11.14 6.64
C PRO A 82 -5.61 -12.21 5.67
N GLU A 83 -6.18 -13.42 5.73
CA GLU A 83 -5.90 -14.51 4.80
C GLU A 83 -6.25 -14.19 3.34
N LEU A 84 -7.13 -13.21 3.10
CA LEU A 84 -7.49 -12.74 1.76
C LEU A 84 -6.57 -11.65 1.23
N ASN A 85 -5.62 -11.16 2.03
CA ASN A 85 -4.62 -10.19 1.61
C ASN A 85 -3.26 -10.89 1.43
N PRO A 86 -2.86 -11.26 0.20
CA PRO A 86 -1.67 -12.09 -0.05
C PRO A 86 -0.39 -11.51 0.57
N ILE A 87 -0.30 -10.18 0.67
CA ILE A 87 0.87 -9.51 1.22
C ILE A 87 1.07 -9.79 2.72
N GLU A 88 0.02 -10.15 3.47
CA GLU A 88 0.12 -10.54 4.88
C GLU A 88 0.98 -11.80 5.07
N GLN A 89 1.10 -12.66 4.06
CA GLN A 89 2.02 -13.80 4.12
C GLN A 89 3.49 -13.41 3.88
N ILE A 90 3.73 -12.26 3.23
CA ILE A 90 5.07 -11.75 2.92
C ILE A 90 5.62 -10.92 4.09
N TRP A 91 4.73 -10.27 4.85
CA TRP A 91 5.11 -9.48 6.02
C TRP A 91 5.45 -10.30 7.27
N LYS A 92 5.15 -11.60 7.29
CA LYS A 92 5.56 -12.53 8.36
C LYS A 92 7.07 -12.70 8.40
#